data_AF-A0A5C5RYM2-F1
#
_entry.id   AF-A0A5C5RYM2-F1
#
_cell.length_a   1.000
_cell.length_b   1.000
_cell.length_c   1.000
_cell.angle_alpha   90.00
_cell.angle_beta   90.00
_cell.angle_gamma   90.00
#
_symmetry.space_group_name_H-M   'P 1'
#
loop_
_entity.id
_entity.type
_entity.pdbx_description
1 polymer ?
#
loop_
_entity_poly.entity_id
_entity_poly.type
_entity_poly.pdbx_seq_one_letter_code
_entity_poly.pdbx_strand_id
1 'polypeptide(L)'
;MTAEGPRIAVVGAPLAGVDGAVVAPSDVESLRFRPDRDAWTLTTPAGATDYDLVVLAGTTAAVDVPVLDPRVAPPGTVGPTDADRAYLGMLVDGVPNLVLTDGSRAQLATLQAWLRWMYTEGATRLLSRPPVTARWIHKGRRAPSRPDRDAIDLSNDHVRDEGVFAGEAVLRAGDFEAVSPVRLAGHLEPLDGNYHWYGTVDDLEVGAALKKMPRGSVTVSVAGGEASPALVTDRTVWGTYRLVGVGAPPYPL
;
A
#
# COMPACT_ATOMS: atom_id res chain seq x y z
N MET A 1 -25.65 -12.46 -7.57
CA MET A 1 -25.44 -11.52 -6.44
C MET A 1 -24.97 -10.22 -7.04
N THR A 2 -25.79 -9.16 -6.99
CA THR A 2 -25.32 -7.81 -7.26
C THR A 2 -24.29 -7.47 -6.20
N ALA A 3 -23.02 -7.27 -6.59
CA ALA A 3 -22.01 -6.79 -5.66
C ALA A 3 -22.46 -5.39 -5.22
N GLU A 4 -22.86 -5.27 -3.96
CA GLU A 4 -23.18 -3.98 -3.34
C GLU A 4 -21.90 -3.15 -3.30
N GLY A 5 -21.99 -1.84 -3.56
CA GLY A 5 -20.83 -0.95 -3.52
C GLY A 5 -20.22 -0.87 -2.11
N PRO A 6 -19.02 -0.31 -1.96
CA PRO A 6 -18.40 -0.17 -0.64
C PRO A 6 -19.29 0.66 0.28
N ARG A 7 -19.38 0.27 1.55
CA ARG A 7 -20.08 1.03 2.58
C ARG A 7 -19.21 2.20 3.01
N ILE A 8 -19.67 3.42 2.72
CA ILE A 8 -18.89 4.65 2.95
C ILE A 8 -19.41 5.40 4.18
N ALA A 9 -18.50 5.90 5.02
CA ALA A 9 -18.79 6.95 5.99
C ALA A 9 -18.17 8.27 5.52
N VAL A 10 -18.94 9.36 5.59
CA VAL A 10 -18.45 10.72 5.34
C VAL A 10 -18.46 11.47 6.67
N VAL A 11 -17.26 11.74 7.20
CA VAL A 11 -17.10 12.54 8.42
C VAL A 11 -16.96 14.00 8.03
N GLY A 12 -17.90 14.84 8.45
CA GLY A 12 -17.98 16.24 8.06
C GLY A 12 -19.17 16.55 7.16
N ALA A 13 -18.97 17.43 6.18
CA ALA A 13 -20.03 17.86 5.28
C ALA A 13 -20.43 16.75 4.28
N PRO A 14 -21.73 16.64 3.91
CA PRO A 14 -22.17 15.72 2.88
C PRO A 14 -21.52 16.06 1.53
N LEU A 15 -21.18 15.01 0.76
CA LEU A 15 -20.48 15.14 -0.52
C LEU A 15 -21.40 14.75 -1.68
N ALA A 16 -21.48 15.62 -2.69
CA ALA A 16 -22.32 15.36 -3.85
C ALA A 16 -21.85 14.11 -4.62
N GLY A 17 -22.77 13.17 -4.86
CA GLY A 17 -22.51 11.95 -5.63
C GLY A 17 -21.82 10.83 -4.84
N VAL A 18 -21.54 11.02 -3.56
CA VAL A 18 -21.04 9.96 -2.68
C VAL A 18 -22.20 9.48 -1.82
N ASP A 19 -22.63 8.23 -2.01
CA ASP A 19 -23.66 7.61 -1.18
C ASP A 19 -23.01 6.97 0.05
N GLY A 20 -23.20 7.58 1.22
CA GLY A 20 -22.54 7.18 2.45
C GLY A 20 -23.19 7.76 3.69
N ALA A 21 -22.96 7.14 4.84
CA ALA A 21 -23.45 7.62 6.12
C ALA A 21 -22.70 8.90 6.52
N VAL A 22 -23.44 10.00 6.69
CA VAL A 22 -22.85 11.28 7.12
C VAL A 22 -22.76 11.30 8.65
N VAL A 23 -21.56 11.56 9.17
CA VAL A 23 -21.26 11.58 10.60
C VAL A 23 -20.67 12.94 10.97
N ALA A 24 -21.21 13.57 12.02
CA ALA A 24 -20.65 14.83 12.49
C ALA A 24 -19.25 14.57 13.08
N PRO A 25 -18.25 15.44 12.83
CA PRO A 25 -16.92 15.25 13.38
C PRO A 25 -16.89 15.14 14.92
N SER A 26 -17.82 15.83 15.61
CA SER A 26 -17.97 15.76 17.07
C SER A 26 -18.41 14.39 17.59
N ASP A 27 -19.02 13.58 16.73
CA ASP A 27 -19.59 12.29 17.09
C ASP A 27 -18.60 11.14 16.85
N VAL A 28 -17.42 11.44 16.30
CA VAL A 28 -16.35 10.46 16.10
C VAL A 28 -15.58 10.28 17.41
N GLU A 29 -15.88 9.23 18.15
CA GLU A 29 -15.16 8.87 19.38
C GLU A 29 -13.85 8.14 19.06
N SER A 30 -13.85 7.28 18.04
CA SER A 30 -12.64 6.63 17.52
C SER A 30 -12.81 6.09 16.11
N LEU A 31 -11.70 6.02 15.38
CA LEU A 31 -11.57 5.33 14.10
C LEU A 31 -10.42 4.32 14.22
N ARG A 32 -10.73 3.03 14.05
CA ARG A 32 -9.75 1.94 14.08
C ARG A 32 -9.78 1.16 12.79
N PHE A 33 -8.63 0.99 12.14
CA PHE A 33 -8.53 0.16 10.95
C PHE A 33 -8.44 -1.33 11.33
N ARG A 34 -9.15 -2.17 10.57
CA ARG A 34 -9.25 -3.64 10.71
C ARG A 34 -8.53 -4.30 9.53
N PRO A 35 -7.28 -4.75 9.69
CA PRO A 35 -6.50 -5.30 8.58
C PRO A 35 -7.08 -6.57 7.98
N ASP A 36 -7.85 -7.33 8.78
CA ASP A 36 -8.51 -8.58 8.41
C ASP A 36 -9.69 -8.40 7.44
N ARG A 37 -10.20 -7.18 7.29
CA ARG A 37 -11.40 -6.88 6.48
C ARG A 37 -11.23 -5.69 5.54
N ASP A 38 -10.13 -4.97 5.66
CA ASP A 38 -9.93 -3.67 5.04
C ASP A 38 -11.04 -2.67 5.40
N ALA A 39 -11.47 -2.69 6.65
CA ALA A 39 -12.57 -1.86 7.11
C ALA A 39 -12.12 -0.93 8.23
N TRP A 40 -12.82 0.20 8.34
CA TRP A 40 -12.74 1.09 9.49
C TRP A 40 -13.90 0.81 10.42
N THR A 41 -13.60 0.48 11.67
CA THR A 41 -14.59 0.55 12.74
C THR A 41 -14.67 1.98 13.22
N LEU A 42 -15.78 2.66 12.91
CA LEU A 42 -16.12 3.99 13.39
C LEU A 42 -17.00 3.86 14.62
N THR A 43 -16.53 4.37 15.76
CA THR A 43 -17.29 4.42 17.01
C THR A 43 -17.88 5.82 17.20
N THR A 44 -19.18 5.84 17.48
CA THR A 44 -19.97 7.03 17.78
C THR A 44 -20.80 6.80 19.04
N PRO A 45 -21.46 7.84 19.61
CA PRO A 45 -22.38 7.64 20.74
C PRO A 45 -23.53 6.65 20.44
N ALA A 46 -23.87 6.44 19.16
CA ALA A 46 -24.88 5.48 18.73
C ALA A 46 -24.35 4.03 18.67
N GLY A 47 -23.04 3.82 18.78
CA GLY A 47 -22.36 2.54 18.69
C GLY A 47 -21.23 2.50 17.67
N ALA A 48 -20.66 1.31 17.50
CA ALA A 48 -19.60 1.03 16.53
C ALA A 48 -20.16 0.43 15.24
N THR A 49 -19.67 0.88 14.09
CA THR A 49 -20.07 0.39 12.77
C THR A 49 -18.85 0.27 11.85
N ASP A 50 -18.76 -0.82 11.11
CA ASP A 50 -17.72 -1.03 10.11
C ASP A 50 -18.09 -0.39 8.77
N TYR A 51 -17.12 0.29 8.16
CA TYR A 51 -17.19 0.92 6.84
C TYR A 51 -15.99 0.51 6.00
N ASP A 52 -16.21 0.25 4.71
CA ASP A 52 -15.14 -0.11 3.77
C ASP A 52 -14.28 1.11 3.41
N LEU A 53 -14.85 2.31 3.48
CA LEU A 53 -14.17 3.56 3.19
C LEU A 53 -14.64 4.67 4.14
N VAL A 54 -13.70 5.46 4.67
CA VAL A 54 -13.99 6.68 5.43
C VAL A 54 -13.50 7.89 4.64
N VAL A 55 -14.35 8.89 4.47
CA VAL A 55 -14.00 10.15 3.80
C VAL A 55 -14.04 11.28 4.84
N LEU A 56 -12.91 11.95 5.04
CA LEU A 56 -12.83 13.15 5.87
C LEU A 56 -13.04 14.39 5.00
N ALA A 57 -14.24 14.98 5.09
CA ALA A 57 -14.62 16.16 4.34
C ALA A 57 -14.23 17.43 5.11
N GLY A 58 -13.01 17.93 4.87
CA GLY A 58 -12.50 19.16 5.47
C GLY A 58 -12.31 19.11 6.99
N THR A 59 -12.21 17.92 7.57
CA THR A 59 -12.15 17.72 9.02
C THR A 59 -10.96 16.85 9.44
N THR A 60 -10.64 16.89 10.73
CA THR A 60 -9.57 16.10 11.34
C THR A 60 -10.17 14.97 12.18
N ALA A 61 -9.52 13.81 12.20
CA ALA A 61 -9.89 12.69 13.05
C ALA A 61 -8.65 12.00 13.63
N ALA A 62 -8.76 11.51 14.88
CA ALA A 62 -7.79 10.58 15.44
C ALA A 62 -8.01 9.19 14.84
N VAL A 63 -6.92 8.52 14.47
CA VAL A 63 -6.96 7.21 13.81
C VAL A 63 -6.00 6.23 14.49
N ASP A 64 -6.44 4.99 14.60
CA ASP A 64 -5.62 3.86 15.03
C ASP A 64 -5.44 2.91 13.86
N VAL A 65 -4.23 2.93 13.29
CA VAL A 65 -3.84 2.07 12.17
C VAL A 65 -2.62 1.26 12.62
N PRO A 66 -2.69 -0.09 12.60
CA PRO A 66 -1.51 -0.90 12.87
C PRO A 66 -0.43 -0.68 11.81
N VAL A 67 0.82 -0.98 12.11
CA VAL A 67 1.90 -0.92 11.12
C VAL A 67 1.67 -2.00 10.06
N LEU A 68 1.27 -1.58 8.86
CA LEU A 68 0.98 -2.47 7.73
C LEU A 68 2.19 -2.66 6.80
N ASP A 69 3.00 -1.61 6.64
CA ASP A 69 4.29 -1.66 5.94
C ASP A 69 5.35 -1.12 6.91
N PRO A 70 6.41 -1.89 7.25
CA PRO A 70 7.44 -1.44 8.19
C PRO A 70 8.18 -0.17 7.72
N ARG A 71 8.11 0.18 6.43
CA ARG A 71 8.70 1.40 5.87
C ARG A 71 7.88 2.66 6.16
N VAL A 72 6.61 2.53 6.55
CA VAL A 72 5.68 3.65 6.70
C VAL A 72 5.01 3.61 8.06
N ALA A 73 5.29 4.62 8.88
CA ALA A 73 4.58 4.82 10.13
C ALA A 73 3.27 5.59 9.85
N PRO A 74 2.08 4.98 10.10
CA PRO A 74 0.83 5.71 9.95
C PRO A 74 0.73 6.82 11.01
N PRO A 75 0.18 8.00 10.67
CA PRO A 75 -0.08 9.06 11.64
C PRO A 75 -1.21 8.67 12.59
N GLY A 76 -1.15 9.13 13.85
CA GLY A 76 -2.24 8.93 14.82
C GLY A 76 -3.41 9.92 14.67
N THR A 77 -3.24 10.97 13.87
CA THR A 77 -4.26 11.95 13.54
C THR A 77 -4.14 12.30 12.07
N VAL A 78 -5.27 12.39 11.37
CA VAL A 78 -5.32 12.71 9.94
C VAL A 78 -6.32 13.84 9.71
N GLY A 79 -5.96 14.82 8.88
CA GLY A 79 -6.83 15.94 8.53
C GLY A 79 -6.31 16.79 7.37
N PRO A 80 -6.88 17.99 7.15
CA PRO A 80 -6.51 18.84 6.00
C PRO A 80 -5.04 19.25 5.98
N THR A 81 -4.37 19.27 7.14
CA THR A 81 -2.93 19.57 7.24
C THR A 81 -2.04 18.52 6.59
N ASP A 82 -2.54 17.30 6.42
CA ASP A 82 -1.79 16.21 5.79
C ASP A 82 -1.91 16.21 4.26
N ALA A 83 -2.80 17.05 3.70
CA ALA A 83 -3.10 17.08 2.28
C ALA A 83 -1.86 17.37 1.41
N ASP A 84 -0.97 18.26 1.86
CA ASP A 84 0.26 18.60 1.11
C ASP A 84 1.21 17.40 0.93
N ARG A 85 1.09 16.39 1.79
CA ARG A 85 1.87 15.15 1.76
C ARG A 85 1.05 13.96 1.28
N ALA A 86 -0.25 14.12 1.04
CA ALA A 86 -1.13 13.07 0.57
C ALA A 86 -1.09 12.98 -0.96
N TYR A 87 -1.23 11.77 -1.50
CA TYR A 87 -1.39 11.58 -2.94
C TYR A 87 -2.67 12.29 -3.41
N LEU A 88 -2.53 13.23 -4.35
CA LEU A 88 -3.57 14.14 -4.83
C LEU A 88 -4.24 14.99 -3.75
N GLY A 89 -3.61 15.14 -2.58
CA GLY A 89 -4.25 15.77 -1.42
C GLY A 89 -5.34 14.91 -0.78
N MET A 90 -5.37 13.61 -1.07
CA MET A 90 -6.50 12.73 -0.77
C MET A 90 -6.11 11.42 -0.05
N LEU A 91 -5.02 10.74 -0.44
CA LEU A 91 -4.59 9.49 0.22
C LEU A 91 -3.32 9.70 1.04
N VAL A 92 -3.43 9.49 2.35
CA VAL A 92 -2.32 9.59 3.29
C VAL A 92 -1.54 8.27 3.31
N ASP A 93 -0.22 8.35 3.24
CA ASP A 93 0.64 7.17 3.26
C ASP A 93 0.45 6.35 4.54
N GLY A 94 0.36 5.03 4.36
CA GLY A 94 0.20 4.09 5.47
C GLY A 94 -1.21 4.06 6.07
N VAL A 95 -2.16 4.88 5.58
CA VAL A 95 -3.55 4.93 6.06
C VAL A 95 -4.47 4.38 4.96
N PRO A 96 -4.88 3.11 5.02
CA PRO A 96 -5.73 2.54 3.99
C PRO A 96 -7.16 3.03 4.12
N ASN A 97 -7.86 3.10 3.00
CA ASN A 97 -9.31 3.31 2.93
C ASN A 97 -9.82 4.57 3.64
N LEU A 98 -8.92 5.54 3.86
CA LEU A 98 -9.27 6.84 4.40
C LEU A 98 -8.89 7.90 3.38
N VAL A 99 -9.88 8.69 2.97
CA VAL A 99 -9.73 9.71 1.94
C VAL A 99 -9.95 11.09 2.55
N LEU A 100 -8.96 11.97 2.40
CA LEU A 100 -9.13 13.40 2.61
C LEU A 100 -9.85 14.02 1.42
N THR A 101 -10.73 14.98 1.67
CA THR A 101 -11.22 15.84 0.59
C THR A 101 -11.57 17.26 1.03
N ASP A 102 -11.34 18.21 0.14
CA ASP A 102 -11.81 19.59 0.21
C ASP A 102 -13.21 19.78 -0.43
N GLY A 103 -13.81 18.71 -0.97
CA GLY A 103 -15.11 18.75 -1.66
C GLY A 103 -15.07 19.35 -3.07
N SER A 104 -13.90 19.68 -3.60
CA SER A 104 -13.76 20.20 -4.95
C SER A 104 -14.21 19.18 -6.00
N ARG A 105 -14.71 19.70 -7.13
CA ARG A 105 -15.16 18.86 -8.25
C ARG A 105 -14.07 17.91 -8.75
N ALA A 106 -12.80 18.34 -8.71
CA ALA A 106 -11.67 17.52 -9.14
C ALA A 106 -11.45 16.33 -8.19
N GLN A 107 -11.45 16.56 -6.88
CA GLN A 107 -11.29 15.48 -5.90
C GLN A 107 -12.49 14.53 -5.88
N LEU A 108 -13.72 15.04 -6.01
CA LEU A 108 -14.90 14.18 -6.15
C LEU A 108 -14.83 13.31 -7.41
N ALA A 109 -14.36 13.84 -8.54
CA ALA A 109 -14.15 13.04 -9.75
C ALA A 109 -13.06 11.96 -9.57
N THR A 110 -12.00 12.27 -8.82
CA THR A 110 -10.94 11.33 -8.44
C THR A 110 -11.47 10.22 -7.55
N LEU A 111 -12.20 10.55 -6.48
CA LEU A 111 -12.83 9.56 -5.58
C LEU A 111 -13.74 8.62 -6.38
N GLN A 112 -14.56 9.17 -7.27
CA GLN A 112 -15.42 8.37 -8.15
C GLN A 112 -14.63 7.45 -9.08
N ALA A 113 -13.45 7.87 -9.56
CA ALA A 113 -12.58 6.99 -10.35
C ALA A 113 -12.04 5.83 -9.51
N TRP A 114 -11.59 6.09 -8.28
CA TRP A 114 -11.12 5.05 -7.37
C TRP A 114 -12.22 4.07 -6.99
N LEU A 115 -13.41 4.55 -6.65
CA LEU A 115 -14.57 3.70 -6.36
C LEU A 115 -14.92 2.78 -7.53
N ARG A 116 -14.89 3.29 -8.77
CA ARG A 116 -15.10 2.48 -9.97
C ARG A 116 -14.02 1.43 -10.16
N TRP A 117 -12.74 1.76 -9.94
CA TRP A 117 -11.65 0.80 -10.03
C TRP A 117 -11.74 -0.26 -8.94
N MET A 118 -12.01 0.12 -7.69
CA MET A 118 -12.23 -0.82 -6.59
C MET A 118 -13.34 -1.82 -6.93
N TYR A 119 -14.47 -1.34 -7.43
CA TYR A 119 -15.57 -2.20 -7.87
C TYR A 119 -15.16 -3.12 -9.02
N THR A 120 -14.50 -2.58 -10.05
CA THR A 120 -14.10 -3.36 -11.24
C THR A 120 -13.10 -4.45 -10.92
N GLU A 121 -12.22 -4.20 -9.95
CA GLU A 121 -11.14 -5.11 -9.55
C GLU A 121 -11.48 -5.96 -8.32
N GLY A 122 -12.68 -5.79 -7.75
CA GLY A 122 -13.06 -6.43 -6.50
C GLY A 122 -12.10 -6.13 -5.36
N ALA A 123 -11.53 -4.93 -5.33
CA ALA A 123 -10.53 -4.52 -4.34
C ALA A 123 -11.22 -4.05 -3.06
N THR A 124 -10.70 -4.52 -1.92
CA THR A 124 -11.12 -4.08 -0.59
C THR A 124 -10.15 -3.05 -0.01
N ARG A 125 -8.94 -2.92 -0.57
CA ARG A 125 -7.91 -1.96 -0.17
C ARG A 125 -7.80 -0.82 -1.18
N LEU A 126 -7.65 0.40 -0.67
CA LEU A 126 -7.26 1.61 -1.37
C LEU A 126 -6.17 2.26 -0.52
N LEU A 127 -4.94 2.27 -1.02
CA LEU A 127 -3.79 2.84 -0.32
C LEU A 127 -2.85 3.51 -1.33
N SER A 128 -2.19 4.61 -0.97
CA SER A 128 -1.10 5.14 -1.79
C SER A 128 0.10 4.19 -1.77
N ARG A 129 0.74 3.96 -2.92
CA ARG A 129 1.98 3.16 -2.95
C ARG A 129 3.17 4.02 -2.51
N PRO A 130 3.99 3.61 -1.51
CA PRO A 130 5.07 4.43 -0.94
C PRO A 130 6.11 5.04 -1.92
N PRO A 131 6.45 4.45 -3.09
CA PRO A 131 7.37 5.13 -4.03
C PRO A 131 6.74 6.31 -4.77
N VAL A 132 5.44 6.58 -4.57
CA VAL A 132 4.71 7.68 -5.21
C VAL A 132 4.93 8.94 -4.39
N THR A 133 4.52 8.95 -3.13
CA THR A 133 4.53 10.15 -2.27
C THR A 133 5.93 10.69 -2.02
N ALA A 134 6.91 9.83 -1.72
CA ALA A 134 8.31 10.22 -1.55
C ALA A 134 8.93 10.77 -2.86
N ARG A 135 8.52 10.28 -4.04
CA ARG A 135 9.06 10.68 -5.35
C ARG A 135 8.49 12.01 -5.85
N TRP A 136 7.25 12.37 -5.50
CA TRP A 136 6.66 13.68 -5.83
C TRP A 136 7.31 14.81 -5.02
N ILE A 137 7.49 14.59 -3.71
CA ILE A 137 8.11 15.57 -2.81
C ILE A 137 9.58 15.82 -3.17
N HIS A 138 10.34 14.78 -3.53
CA HIS A 138 11.80 14.90 -3.68
C HIS A 138 12.29 15.34 -5.08
N LYS A 139 11.47 15.23 -6.14
CA LYS A 139 11.89 15.56 -7.52
C LYS A 139 11.27 16.83 -8.13
N GLY A 140 10.54 17.63 -7.34
CA GLY A 140 9.95 18.89 -7.82
C GLY A 140 8.99 18.72 -9.00
N ARG A 141 8.42 17.52 -9.18
CA ARG A 141 7.40 17.27 -10.21
C ARG A 141 6.09 17.92 -9.75
N ARG A 142 5.41 18.62 -10.66
CA ARG A 142 4.04 19.13 -10.39
C ARG A 142 3.17 17.97 -9.93
N ALA A 143 2.40 18.18 -8.85
CA ALA A 143 1.42 17.20 -8.41
C ALA A 143 0.55 16.75 -9.60
N PRO A 144 0.26 15.44 -9.71
CA PRO A 144 -0.60 14.96 -10.79
C PRO A 144 -1.96 15.64 -10.67
N SER A 145 -2.59 15.95 -11.81
CA SER A 145 -3.93 16.53 -11.84
C SER A 145 -5.04 15.49 -11.91
N ARG A 146 -4.68 14.22 -12.05
CA ARG A 146 -5.58 13.06 -12.19
C ARG A 146 -4.98 11.83 -11.50
N PRO A 147 -5.82 10.87 -11.05
CA PRO A 147 -5.34 9.62 -10.50
C PRO A 147 -4.64 8.76 -11.54
N ASP A 148 -3.52 8.19 -11.13
CA ASP A 148 -2.75 7.18 -11.83
C ASP A 148 -3.06 5.83 -11.15
N ARG A 149 -3.42 4.82 -11.94
CA ARG A 149 -3.78 3.51 -11.42
C ARG A 149 -2.58 2.84 -10.75
N ASP A 150 -1.37 3.00 -11.29
CA ASP A 150 -0.16 2.39 -10.75
C ASP A 150 0.33 3.04 -9.45
N ALA A 151 -0.21 4.22 -9.14
CA ALA A 151 0.15 4.98 -7.95
C ALA A 151 -0.60 4.55 -6.69
N ILE A 152 -1.61 3.70 -6.82
CA ILE A 152 -2.44 3.21 -5.72
C ILE A 152 -2.40 1.68 -5.67
N ASP A 153 -2.48 1.16 -4.46
CA ASP A 153 -2.75 -0.24 -4.22
C ASP A 153 -4.27 -0.44 -4.19
N LEU A 154 -4.76 -1.17 -5.19
CA LEU A 154 -6.09 -1.77 -5.17
C LEU A 154 -5.88 -3.28 -5.10
N SER A 155 -5.99 -3.80 -3.89
CA SER A 155 -5.83 -5.22 -3.60
C SER A 155 -7.03 -5.72 -2.79
N ASN A 156 -7.25 -7.02 -2.79
CA ASN A 156 -8.13 -7.68 -1.83
C ASN A 156 -7.35 -8.74 -1.08
N ASP A 157 -8.01 -9.37 -0.10
CA ASP A 157 -7.36 -10.37 0.74
C ASP A 157 -6.78 -11.51 -0.09
N HIS A 158 -7.52 -12.05 -1.06
CA HIS A 158 -7.02 -13.09 -1.96
C HIS A 158 -5.78 -12.67 -2.75
N VAL A 159 -5.74 -11.47 -3.33
CA VAL A 159 -4.58 -10.97 -4.09
C VAL A 159 -3.38 -10.68 -3.18
N ARG A 160 -3.60 -10.36 -1.91
CA ARG A 160 -2.52 -10.17 -0.92
C ARG A 160 -2.01 -11.50 -0.36
N ASP A 161 -2.92 -12.44 -0.13
CA ASP A 161 -2.66 -13.81 0.33
C ASP A 161 -2.12 -14.72 -0.78
N GLU A 162 -2.21 -14.31 -2.05
CA GLU A 162 -1.52 -14.92 -3.19
C GLU A 162 0.02 -14.71 -3.14
N GLY A 163 0.62 -15.02 -1.99
CA GLY A 163 2.04 -15.35 -1.86
C GLY A 163 2.99 -14.17 -1.77
N VAL A 164 2.52 -12.96 -1.44
CA VAL A 164 3.41 -11.79 -1.34
C VAL A 164 3.98 -11.62 0.07
N PHE A 165 5.16 -12.17 0.31
CA PHE A 165 5.96 -11.85 1.49
C PHE A 165 6.47 -10.40 1.46
N ALA A 166 6.25 -9.64 2.54
CA ALA A 166 6.85 -8.31 2.73
C ALA A 166 7.54 -8.24 4.10
N GLY A 167 8.81 -7.83 4.11
CA GLY A 167 9.60 -7.77 5.33
C GLY A 167 11.07 -7.51 5.04
N GLU A 168 11.92 -7.58 6.07
CA GLU A 168 13.37 -7.50 5.90
C GLU A 168 13.93 -8.84 5.40
N ALA A 169 14.85 -8.76 4.44
CA ALA A 169 15.65 -9.90 4.02
C ALA A 169 17.14 -9.56 4.07
N VAL A 170 17.94 -10.58 4.35
CA VAL A 170 19.39 -10.51 4.27
C VAL A 170 19.81 -11.01 2.88
N LEU A 171 20.47 -10.14 2.13
CA LEU A 171 21.04 -10.45 0.82
C LEU A 171 22.55 -10.64 0.95
N ARG A 172 23.08 -11.76 0.44
CA ARG A 172 24.52 -12.08 0.50
C ARG A 172 25.11 -12.40 -0.86
N ALA A 173 26.32 -11.92 -1.11
CA ALA A 173 27.12 -12.26 -2.29
C ALA A 173 28.63 -12.11 -2.02
N GLY A 174 29.37 -13.22 -1.93
CA GLY A 174 30.77 -13.20 -1.51
C GLY A 174 30.89 -12.59 -0.10
N ASP A 175 31.72 -11.56 0.05
CA ASP A 175 31.90 -10.84 1.33
C ASP A 175 30.83 -9.76 1.58
N PHE A 176 29.86 -9.59 0.68
CA PHE A 176 28.77 -8.63 0.85
C PHE A 176 27.60 -9.24 1.61
N GLU A 177 27.09 -8.48 2.58
CA GLU A 177 25.84 -8.75 3.30
C GLU A 177 25.10 -7.41 3.50
N ALA A 178 23.80 -7.39 3.23
CA ALA A 178 22.93 -6.26 3.55
C ALA A 178 21.55 -6.72 3.99
N VAL A 179 20.99 -6.00 4.96
CA VAL A 179 19.58 -6.12 5.35
C VAL A 179 18.80 -5.07 4.60
N SER A 180 17.81 -5.47 3.82
CA SER A 180 16.97 -4.53 3.07
C SER A 180 15.51 -4.98 3.06
N PRO A 181 14.56 -4.03 3.12
CA PRO A 181 13.16 -4.33 2.91
C PRO A 181 12.90 -4.93 1.52
N VAL A 182 12.25 -6.08 1.48
CA VAL A 182 11.83 -6.79 0.26
C VAL A 182 10.32 -6.91 0.15
N ARG A 183 9.85 -7.12 -1.07
CA ARG A 183 8.52 -7.65 -1.37
C ARG A 183 8.72 -8.79 -2.35
N LEU A 184 8.42 -10.01 -1.94
CA LEU A 184 8.64 -11.23 -2.71
C LEU A 184 7.33 -11.94 -2.94
N ALA A 185 7.10 -12.44 -4.14
CA ALA A 185 5.96 -13.23 -4.54
C ALA A 185 6.44 -14.45 -5.32
N GLY A 186 5.57 -15.39 -5.61
CA GLY A 186 5.94 -16.52 -6.46
C GLY A 186 4.75 -17.34 -6.90
N HIS A 187 5.02 -18.28 -7.80
CA HIS A 187 4.05 -19.21 -8.35
C HIS A 187 4.76 -20.48 -8.83
N LEU A 188 4.02 -21.58 -8.92
CA LEU A 188 4.50 -22.78 -9.62
C LEU A 188 4.38 -22.54 -11.14
N GLU A 189 5.50 -22.60 -11.86
CA GLU A 189 5.54 -22.46 -13.32
C GLU A 189 5.19 -23.81 -13.97
N PRO A 190 4.05 -23.92 -14.70
CA PRO A 190 3.62 -25.19 -15.27
C PRO A 190 4.55 -25.73 -16.37
N LEU A 191 5.30 -24.85 -17.04
CA LEU A 191 6.17 -25.24 -18.17
C LEU A 191 7.41 -26.02 -17.71
N ASP A 192 7.94 -25.72 -16.53
CA ASP A 192 9.15 -26.37 -16.01
C ASP A 192 8.95 -27.11 -14.67
N GLY A 193 7.78 -26.95 -14.04
CA GLY A 193 7.42 -27.59 -12.79
C GLY A 193 8.14 -27.02 -11.56
N ASN A 194 8.87 -25.91 -11.71
CA ASN A 194 9.57 -25.27 -10.60
C ASN A 194 8.73 -24.15 -9.98
N TYR A 195 9.01 -23.83 -8.72
CA TYR A 195 8.46 -22.61 -8.11
C TYR A 195 9.32 -21.41 -8.51
N HIS A 196 8.73 -20.46 -9.23
CA HIS A 196 9.38 -19.21 -9.63
C HIS A 196 8.94 -18.12 -8.68
N TRP A 197 9.91 -17.51 -8.01
CA TRP A 197 9.65 -16.41 -7.11
C TRP A 197 10.37 -15.15 -7.59
N TYR A 198 9.76 -14.01 -7.35
CA TYR A 198 10.23 -12.73 -7.84
C TYR A 198 9.87 -11.63 -6.86
N GLY A 199 10.44 -10.44 -7.03
CA GLY A 199 10.14 -9.36 -6.13
C GLY A 199 10.97 -8.12 -6.35
N THR A 200 10.94 -7.25 -5.35
CA THR A 200 11.73 -6.03 -5.31
C THR A 200 12.46 -5.88 -3.99
N VAL A 201 13.67 -5.35 -4.06
CA VAL A 201 14.48 -4.95 -2.89
C VAL A 201 14.79 -3.45 -2.95
N ASP A 202 14.70 -2.78 -1.80
CA ASP A 202 14.97 -1.35 -1.71
C ASP A 202 16.48 -1.04 -1.75
N ASP A 203 16.81 0.11 -2.36
CA ASP A 203 18.17 0.55 -2.69
C ASP A 203 18.84 1.37 -1.57
N LEU A 204 18.85 0.89 -0.33
CA LEU A 204 19.66 1.55 0.70
C LEU A 204 21.14 1.15 0.60
N GLU A 205 21.46 -0.10 0.23
CA GLU A 205 22.86 -0.57 0.11
C GLU A 205 23.15 -1.52 -1.07
N VAL A 206 22.10 -2.05 -1.75
CA VAL A 206 22.23 -3.07 -2.79
C VAL A 206 22.88 -2.52 -4.07
N GLY A 207 22.60 -1.27 -4.46
CA GLY A 207 23.13 -0.68 -5.68
C GLY A 207 24.66 -0.54 -5.71
N ALA A 208 25.28 -0.28 -4.56
CA ALA A 208 26.75 -0.21 -4.44
C ALA A 208 27.38 -1.61 -4.49
N ALA A 209 26.68 -2.61 -3.95
CA ALA A 209 27.13 -3.99 -3.89
C ALA A 209 27.01 -4.73 -5.22
N LEU A 210 26.02 -4.40 -6.07
CA LEU A 210 25.86 -4.98 -7.40
C LEU A 210 27.10 -4.82 -8.29
N LYS A 211 27.87 -3.75 -8.09
CA LYS A 211 29.16 -3.55 -8.78
C LYS A 211 30.21 -4.62 -8.42
N LYS A 212 30.04 -5.29 -7.27
CA LYS A 212 30.91 -6.34 -6.75
C LYS A 212 30.29 -7.74 -6.92
N MET A 213 29.05 -7.84 -7.41
CA MET A 213 28.35 -9.13 -7.62
C MET A 213 28.58 -9.65 -9.04
N PRO A 214 29.09 -10.87 -9.21
CA PRO A 214 29.14 -11.52 -10.52
C PRO A 214 27.71 -11.73 -11.06
N ARG A 215 27.34 -10.99 -12.10
CA ARG A 215 26.04 -11.07 -12.80
C ARG A 215 24.80 -10.84 -11.92
N GLY A 216 24.95 -10.13 -10.79
CA GLY A 216 23.84 -9.86 -9.87
C GLY A 216 23.39 -11.08 -9.04
N SER A 217 24.20 -12.14 -8.98
CA SER A 217 23.88 -13.35 -8.20
C SER A 217 23.95 -13.06 -6.70
N VAL A 218 22.91 -13.44 -5.97
CA VAL A 218 22.81 -13.31 -4.52
C VAL A 218 22.17 -14.55 -3.89
N THR A 219 22.31 -14.69 -2.59
CA THR A 219 21.41 -15.51 -1.78
C THR A 219 20.54 -14.60 -0.93
N VAL A 220 19.26 -14.95 -0.76
CA VAL A 220 18.27 -14.18 -0.01
C VAL A 220 17.79 -15.05 1.13
N SER A 221 17.77 -14.51 2.35
CA SER A 221 17.19 -15.18 3.52
C SER A 221 16.29 -14.24 4.28
N VAL A 222 15.17 -14.73 4.78
CA VAL A 222 14.22 -13.97 5.59
C VAL A 222 14.19 -14.56 7.00
N ALA A 223 14.13 -13.70 8.03
CA ALA A 223 13.96 -14.10 9.43
C ALA A 223 14.95 -15.19 9.92
N GLY A 224 16.16 -15.24 9.35
CA GLY A 224 17.17 -16.26 9.68
C GLY A 224 16.87 -17.66 9.13
N GLY A 225 15.89 -17.80 8.23
CA GLY A 225 15.55 -19.02 7.52
C GLY A 225 16.59 -19.42 6.45
N GLU A 226 16.28 -20.48 5.72
CA GLU A 226 17.14 -21.01 4.67
C GLU A 226 17.36 -19.97 3.56
N ALA A 227 18.59 -19.89 3.06
CA ALA A 227 18.96 -18.93 2.04
C ALA A 227 18.67 -19.48 0.64
N SER A 228 17.87 -18.75 -0.13
CA SER A 228 17.51 -19.13 -1.50
C SER A 228 18.34 -18.37 -2.53
N PRO A 229 18.88 -19.03 -3.56
CA PRO A 229 19.57 -18.36 -4.67
C PRO A 229 18.65 -17.44 -5.46
N ALA A 230 19.15 -16.27 -5.83
CA ALA A 230 18.42 -15.30 -6.64
C ALA A 230 19.35 -14.50 -7.55
N LEU A 231 18.75 -13.82 -8.50
CA LEU A 231 19.37 -12.83 -9.37
C LEU A 231 18.74 -11.48 -9.11
N VAL A 232 19.60 -10.50 -8.85
CA VAL A 232 19.25 -9.10 -8.92
C VAL A 232 19.41 -8.64 -10.36
N THR A 233 18.32 -8.22 -10.99
CA THR A 233 18.32 -7.87 -12.41
C THR A 233 18.42 -6.36 -12.60
N ASP A 234 17.35 -5.75 -13.10
CA ASP A 234 17.25 -4.37 -13.47
C ASP A 234 16.79 -3.49 -12.30
N ARG A 235 17.33 -2.27 -12.28
CA ARG A 235 16.83 -1.21 -11.42
C ARG A 235 15.51 -0.72 -12.00
N THR A 236 14.46 -0.78 -11.20
CA THR A 236 13.14 -0.32 -11.60
C THR A 236 13.10 1.21 -11.68
N VAL A 237 12.13 1.80 -12.39
CA VAL A 237 11.95 3.27 -12.43
C VAL A 237 11.58 3.89 -11.07
N TRP A 238 11.33 3.05 -10.06
CA TRP A 238 10.97 3.37 -8.69
C TRP A 238 12.19 3.33 -7.76
N GLY A 239 13.38 3.03 -8.32
CA GLY A 239 14.64 3.08 -7.59
C GLY A 239 15.01 1.78 -6.88
N THR A 240 14.10 0.82 -6.78
CA THR A 240 14.33 -0.54 -6.26
C THR A 240 15.01 -1.43 -7.29
N TYR A 241 15.51 -2.58 -6.86
CA TYR A 241 16.01 -3.61 -7.77
C TYR A 241 15.04 -4.78 -7.86
N ARG A 242 14.89 -5.36 -9.05
CA ARG A 242 14.16 -6.61 -9.24
C ARG A 242 14.99 -7.78 -8.72
N LEU A 243 14.31 -8.69 -8.03
CA LEU A 243 14.82 -9.99 -7.62
C LEU A 243 14.03 -11.07 -8.35
N VAL A 244 14.73 -12.10 -8.82
CA VAL A 244 14.12 -13.32 -9.37
C VAL A 244 14.87 -14.54 -8.85
N GLY A 245 14.15 -15.60 -8.52
CA GLY A 245 14.72 -16.85 -8.07
C GLY A 245 13.82 -18.03 -8.46
N VAL A 246 14.41 -19.22 -8.45
CA VAL A 246 13.76 -20.47 -8.83
C VAL A 246 14.01 -21.49 -7.73
N GLY A 247 13.00 -22.31 -7.44
CA GLY A 247 13.01 -23.29 -6.36
C GLY A 247 12.35 -22.77 -5.08
N ALA A 248 12.74 -23.34 -3.94
CA ALA A 248 12.19 -22.98 -2.65
C ALA A 248 12.39 -21.48 -2.38
N PRO A 249 11.32 -20.70 -2.14
CA PRO A 249 11.46 -19.29 -1.82
C PRO A 249 12.05 -19.09 -0.42
N PRO A 250 12.65 -17.92 -0.14
CA PRO A 250 13.27 -17.65 1.14
C PRO A 250 12.25 -17.28 2.23
N TYR A 251 10.95 -17.41 1.96
CA TYR A 251 9.83 -17.07 2.83
C TYR A 251 8.88 -18.28 2.97
N PRO A 252 8.13 -18.38 4.07
CA PRO A 252 7.14 -19.45 4.24
C PRO A 252 6.10 -19.43 3.11
N LEU A 253 5.82 -20.62 2.55
CA LEU A 253 4.77 -20.88 1.56
C LEU A 253 3.44 -21.22 2.24
#